data_AF-A0AAV5TKG6-F1
#
_entry.id   AF-A0AAV5TKG6-F1
#
_cell.length_a   1.000
_cell.length_b   1.000
_cell.length_c   1.000
_cell.angle_alpha   90.00
_cell.angle_beta   90.00
_cell.angle_gamma   90.00
#
_symmetry.space_group_name_H-M   'P 1'
#
loop_
_entity.id
_entity.type
_entity.pdbx_description
1 polymer ?
#
loop_
_entity_poly.entity_id
_entity_poly.type
_entity_poly.pdbx_seq_one_letter_code
_entity_poly.pdbx_strand_id
1 'polypeptide(L)'
;EPTTSCRKCRYRKFCDVLNRALEENAKESEDTVSDKEILLESTEDGVQTTFIDHTTYLESLHDLPSCSNTPLLDKIRWSYSLMCLTRKSGETATKPSTYNISEGEYDGSDIKLVPATYSMVMPNVRIFAAALSDFAKAAFPDFAQLNSANKRMCIANSFHHVSMLDSTYRSAYQFPDDLDTYFASYTTIFNFDYLQSFLDDCPFETNAEEALEALAVSMRRMKTMNREVFHRVKPDDVEFLALLGLSFWNNEVAMVNEELSIVTERNRANILKEMHSVYESRGKTDYATRLGELFCLLDNAQENVNLTTQDIEVYRLLNIFNE
;
A
#
# COMPACT_ATOMS: atom_id res chain seq x y z
N GLU A 1 -10.51 -44.62 -8.65
CA GLU A 1 -10.40 -43.29 -8.01
C GLU A 1 -8.97 -42.79 -8.19
N PRO A 2 -8.75 -41.62 -8.83
CA PRO A 2 -7.40 -41.08 -8.94
C PRO A 2 -6.99 -40.52 -7.57
N THR A 3 -5.97 -41.11 -6.97
CA THR A 3 -5.38 -40.64 -5.71
C THR A 3 -4.72 -39.28 -5.96
N THR A 4 -5.19 -38.25 -5.26
CA THR A 4 -4.71 -36.86 -5.33
C THR A 4 -3.35 -36.67 -4.66
N SER A 5 -2.40 -37.58 -4.87
CA SER A 5 -1.15 -37.61 -4.12
C SER A 5 -0.07 -36.66 -4.67
N CYS A 6 -0.13 -36.25 -5.94
CA CYS A 6 0.87 -35.34 -6.51
C CYS A 6 0.43 -33.87 -6.52
N ARG A 7 1.39 -32.96 -6.34
CA ARG A 7 1.19 -31.50 -6.28
C ARG A 7 0.50 -30.96 -7.54
N LYS A 8 0.88 -31.46 -8.73
CA LYS A 8 0.27 -31.10 -10.02
C LYS A 8 -1.23 -31.44 -10.11
N CYS A 9 -1.65 -32.58 -9.58
CA CYS A 9 -3.06 -32.97 -9.55
C CYS A 9 -3.88 -32.12 -8.58
N ARG A 10 -3.28 -31.69 -7.45
CA ARG A 10 -3.93 -30.75 -6.51
C ARG A 10 -4.12 -29.37 -7.14
N TYR A 11 -3.10 -28.86 -7.84
CA TYR A 11 -3.18 -27.58 -8.55
C TYR A 11 -4.27 -27.61 -9.65
N ARG A 12 -4.28 -28.62 -10.53
CA ARG A 12 -5.36 -28.76 -11.54
C ARG A 12 -6.75 -28.78 -10.93
N LYS A 13 -6.94 -29.56 -9.85
CA LYS A 13 -8.23 -29.62 -9.17
C LYS A 13 -8.64 -28.27 -8.59
N PHE A 14 -7.68 -27.47 -8.13
CA PHE A 14 -7.94 -26.11 -7.63
C PHE A 14 -8.35 -25.17 -8.77
N CYS A 15 -7.63 -25.19 -9.91
CA CYS A 15 -8.02 -24.46 -11.12
C CYS A 15 -9.43 -24.85 -11.61
N ASP A 16 -9.76 -26.15 -11.61
CA ASP A 16 -11.07 -26.66 -12.00
C ASP A 16 -12.19 -26.17 -11.06
N VAL A 17 -11.87 -25.86 -9.80
CA VAL A 17 -12.83 -25.30 -8.83
C VAL A 17 -12.99 -23.80 -9.04
N LEU A 18 -11.89 -23.07 -9.23
CA LEU A 18 -11.94 -21.63 -9.50
C LEU A 18 -12.68 -21.30 -10.80
N ASN A 19 -12.42 -22.03 -11.88
CA ASN A 19 -13.09 -21.81 -13.15
C ASN A 19 -14.61 -22.05 -13.04
N ARG A 20 -15.03 -23.07 -12.27
CA ARG A 20 -16.46 -23.29 -12.01
C ARG A 20 -17.10 -22.16 -11.22
N ALA A 21 -16.41 -21.65 -10.18
CA ALA A 21 -16.92 -20.52 -9.41
C ALA A 21 -17.02 -19.23 -10.25
N LEU A 22 -16.09 -19.00 -11.17
CA LEU A 22 -16.14 -17.87 -12.10
C LEU A 22 -17.29 -18.01 -13.10
N GLU A 23 -17.52 -19.20 -13.64
CA GLU A 23 -18.66 -19.47 -14.54
C GLU A 23 -20.02 -19.36 -13.83
N GLU A 24 -20.08 -19.68 -12.53
CA GLU A 24 -21.28 -19.52 -11.71
C GLU A 24 -21.55 -18.03 -11.40
N ASN A 25 -20.53 -17.25 -11.02
CA ASN A 25 -20.66 -15.81 -10.79
C ASN A 25 -20.98 -15.01 -12.06
N ALA A 26 -20.41 -15.39 -13.21
CA ALA A 26 -20.70 -14.74 -14.48
C ALA A 26 -22.19 -14.86 -14.86
N LYS A 27 -22.81 -16.00 -14.54
CA LYS A 27 -24.25 -16.24 -14.76
C LYS A 27 -25.16 -15.45 -13.82
N GLU A 28 -24.68 -15.09 -12.63
CA GLU A 28 -25.45 -14.25 -11.69
C GLU A 28 -25.32 -12.75 -12.01
N SER A 29 -24.25 -12.33 -12.67
CA SER A 29 -23.98 -10.93 -12.99
C SER A 29 -24.73 -10.37 -14.22
N GLU A 30 -25.30 -11.22 -15.08
CA GLU A 30 -26.07 -10.76 -16.25
C GLU A 30 -27.47 -10.21 -15.89
N ASP A 31 -27.95 -10.40 -14.66
CA ASP A 31 -29.32 -9.99 -14.24
C ASP A 31 -29.39 -8.66 -13.47
N THR A 32 -28.27 -7.96 -13.23
CA THR A 32 -28.29 -6.71 -12.43
C THR A 32 -27.32 -5.63 -12.91
N VAL A 33 -27.60 -4.99 -14.05
CA VAL A 33 -26.99 -3.69 -14.39
C VAL A 33 -28.03 -2.73 -15.00
N SER A 34 -28.68 -1.95 -14.12
CA SER A 34 -29.23 -0.63 -14.46
C SER A 34 -28.86 0.32 -13.34
N ASP A 35 -28.44 1.52 -13.75
CA ASP A 35 -28.25 2.73 -12.94
C ASP A 35 -26.96 2.81 -12.14
N LYS A 36 -25.94 3.44 -12.75
CA LYS A 36 -25.01 4.33 -12.05
C LYS A 36 -24.21 5.17 -13.04
N GLU A 37 -24.85 6.24 -13.52
CA GLU A 37 -24.17 7.33 -14.20
C GLU A 37 -24.77 8.65 -13.73
N ILE A 38 -24.32 9.13 -12.55
CA ILE A 38 -24.67 10.47 -12.05
C ILE A 38 -23.43 11.11 -11.42
N LEU A 39 -22.97 12.16 -12.13
CA LEU A 39 -22.35 13.41 -11.72
C LEU A 39 -21.03 13.38 -10.94
N LEU A 40 -20.03 14.04 -11.53
CA LEU A 40 -19.16 15.02 -10.85
C LEU A 40 -18.45 15.87 -11.92
N GLU A 41 -18.97 17.07 -12.16
CA GLU A 41 -18.23 18.14 -12.84
C GLU A 41 -17.24 18.72 -11.83
N SER A 42 -15.94 18.65 -12.14
CA SER A 42 -14.89 19.27 -11.34
C SER A 42 -14.39 20.52 -12.05
N THR A 43 -14.48 21.65 -11.37
CA THR A 43 -13.90 22.94 -11.76
C THR A 43 -12.38 22.90 -11.61
N GLU A 44 -11.66 23.16 -12.70
CA GLU A 44 -10.20 23.28 -12.76
C GLU A 44 -9.75 24.60 -12.14
N ASP A 45 -9.41 24.59 -10.85
CA ASP A 45 -8.53 25.58 -10.24
C ASP A 45 -7.15 24.94 -10.06
N GLY A 46 -6.09 25.68 -10.43
CA GLY A 46 -4.71 25.19 -10.50
C GLY A 46 -4.27 24.48 -9.22
N VAL A 47 -4.20 23.15 -9.28
CA VAL A 47 -3.90 22.28 -8.15
C VAL A 47 -2.41 22.39 -7.82
N GLN A 48 -2.10 23.16 -6.78
CA GLN A 48 -0.81 23.12 -6.12
C GLN A 48 -0.61 21.69 -5.59
N THR A 49 0.46 21.02 -6.02
CA THR A 49 0.65 19.59 -5.70
C THR A 49 0.86 19.39 -4.21
N THR A 50 -0.01 18.60 -3.57
CA THR A 50 -0.03 18.30 -2.13
C THR A 50 0.93 17.16 -1.75
N PHE A 51 2.07 17.00 -2.43
CA PHE A 51 3.00 15.92 -2.10
C PHE A 51 3.87 16.28 -0.91
N ILE A 52 4.07 15.31 -0.01
CA ILE A 52 4.91 15.50 1.18
C ILE A 52 6.39 15.50 0.75
N ASP A 53 7.03 16.67 0.78
CA ASP A 53 8.48 16.77 0.65
C ASP A 53 9.15 16.30 1.95
N HIS A 54 9.66 15.07 1.92
CA HIS A 54 10.29 14.43 3.06
C HIS A 54 11.60 15.11 3.50
N THR A 55 12.32 15.79 2.59
CA THR A 55 13.63 16.38 2.88
C THR A 55 13.44 17.71 3.58
N THR A 56 12.71 18.63 2.95
CA THR A 56 12.44 19.97 3.50
C THR A 56 11.66 19.88 4.81
N TYR A 57 10.74 18.92 4.94
CA TYR A 57 9.96 18.75 6.16
C TYR A 57 10.84 18.44 7.38
N LEU A 58 11.83 17.55 7.24
CA LEU A 58 12.72 17.22 8.36
C LEU A 58 13.69 18.34 8.72
N GLU A 59 14.07 19.19 7.76
CA GLU A 59 14.89 20.38 8.04
C GLU A 59 14.09 21.44 8.80
N SER A 60 12.80 21.60 8.47
CA SER A 60 11.88 22.55 9.11
C SER A 60 11.45 22.15 10.52
N LEU A 61 11.88 20.99 11.03
CA LEU A 61 11.41 20.45 12.31
C LEU A 61 11.75 21.31 13.52
N HIS A 62 12.80 22.14 13.41
CA HIS A 62 13.16 23.09 14.45
C HIS A 62 12.07 24.14 14.71
N ASP A 63 11.13 24.31 13.76
CA ASP A 63 10.08 25.32 13.81
C ASP A 63 8.67 24.74 14.03
N LEU A 64 8.54 23.45 14.39
CA LEU A 64 7.23 22.87 14.70
C LEU A 64 6.56 23.64 15.85
N PRO A 65 5.35 24.18 15.64
CA PRO A 65 4.64 24.89 16.69
C PRO A 65 4.41 23.97 17.88
N SER A 66 4.86 24.39 19.06
CA SER A 66 4.67 23.65 20.33
C SER A 66 3.20 23.39 20.70
N CYS A 67 2.25 23.90 19.91
CA CYS A 67 0.81 23.87 20.16
C CYS A 67 0.00 23.49 18.91
N SER A 68 0.41 22.45 18.19
CA SER A 68 -0.43 21.90 17.12
C SER A 68 -1.75 21.35 17.67
N ASN A 69 -2.85 21.61 16.96
CA ASN A 69 -4.16 21.03 17.25
C ASN A 69 -4.27 19.57 16.77
N THR A 70 -3.28 19.09 16.01
CA THR A 70 -3.24 17.74 15.42
C THR A 70 -1.90 17.05 15.69
N PRO A 71 -1.51 16.88 16.98
CA PRO A 71 -0.19 16.37 17.33
C PRO A 71 0.07 14.93 16.89
N LEU A 72 -0.95 14.08 16.75
CA LEU A 72 -0.79 12.72 16.24
C LEU A 72 -0.55 12.72 14.73
N LEU A 73 -1.32 13.48 13.95
CA LEU A 73 -1.11 13.59 12.50
C LEU A 73 0.26 14.19 12.17
N ASP A 74 0.76 15.14 12.97
CA ASP A 74 2.11 15.67 12.82
C ASP A 74 3.18 14.60 13.10
N LYS A 75 2.99 13.78 14.14
CA LYS A 75 3.87 12.63 14.41
C LYS A 75 3.82 11.59 13.30
N ILE A 76 2.64 11.32 12.73
CA ILE A 76 2.50 10.41 11.59
C ILE A 76 3.23 10.99 10.37
N ARG A 77 3.07 12.28 10.06
CA ARG A 77 3.79 12.96 8.97
C ARG A 77 5.31 12.85 9.13
N TRP A 78 5.80 13.13 10.34
CA TRP A 78 7.21 13.03 10.66
C TRP A 78 7.75 11.62 10.50
N SER A 79 7.06 10.66 11.12
CA SER A 79 7.46 9.25 11.09
C SER A 79 7.40 8.70 9.68
N TYR A 80 6.40 9.09 8.89
CA TYR A 80 6.27 8.71 7.48
C TYR A 80 7.45 9.23 6.67
N SER A 81 7.82 10.50 6.85
CA SER A 81 8.97 11.08 6.14
C SER A 81 10.28 10.37 6.51
N LEU A 82 10.49 10.05 7.79
CA LEU A 82 11.63 9.26 8.23
C LEU A 82 11.64 7.84 7.63
N MET A 83 10.49 7.18 7.58
CA MET A 83 10.33 5.86 6.95
C MET A 83 10.69 5.92 5.46
N CYS A 84 10.20 6.93 4.74
CA CYS A 84 10.49 7.16 3.32
C CYS A 84 11.98 7.36 3.06
N LEU A 85 12.67 8.20 3.84
CA LEU A 85 14.12 8.41 3.70
C LEU A 85 14.94 7.17 4.09
N THR A 86 14.51 6.44 5.11
CA THR A 86 15.16 5.19 5.52
C THR A 86 15.08 4.16 4.39
N ARG A 87 13.90 4.00 3.78
CA ARG A 87 13.70 3.14 2.62
C ARG A 87 14.50 3.62 1.42
N LYS A 88 14.47 4.91 1.10
CA LYS A 88 15.27 5.51 0.02
C LYS A 88 16.74 5.11 0.12
N SER A 89 17.35 5.34 1.28
CA SER A 89 18.75 5.03 1.53
C SER A 89 19.02 3.52 1.48
N GLY A 90 18.22 2.73 2.21
CA GLY A 90 18.39 1.28 2.28
C GLY A 90 18.21 0.59 0.93
N GLU A 91 17.16 0.95 0.18
CA GLU A 91 16.85 0.33 -1.11
C GLU A 91 17.76 0.83 -2.24
N THR A 92 18.29 2.06 -2.16
CA THR A 92 19.31 2.51 -3.11
C THR A 92 20.59 1.68 -2.96
N ALA A 93 20.95 1.33 -1.71
CA ALA A 93 22.12 0.50 -1.43
C ALA A 93 21.96 -0.96 -1.90
N THR A 94 20.74 -1.44 -2.16
CA THR A 94 20.48 -2.79 -2.70
C THR A 94 20.42 -2.82 -4.23
N LYS A 95 20.45 -1.67 -4.92
CA LYS A 95 20.42 -1.63 -6.38
C LYS A 95 21.63 -2.36 -6.98
N PRO A 96 21.43 -3.19 -8.02
CA PRO A 96 22.53 -3.75 -8.79
C PRO A 96 23.47 -2.65 -9.32
N SER A 97 24.78 -2.90 -9.29
CA SER A 97 25.79 -1.95 -9.75
C SER A 97 25.65 -1.56 -11.23
N THR A 98 24.93 -2.37 -12.01
CA THR A 98 24.58 -2.09 -13.41
C THR A 98 23.73 -0.83 -13.60
N TYR A 99 23.01 -0.37 -12.57
CA TYR A 99 22.11 0.78 -12.69
C TYR A 99 22.80 2.15 -12.64
N ASN A 100 24.12 2.20 -12.42
CA ASN A 100 24.97 3.40 -12.27
C ASN A 100 24.33 4.48 -11.40
N ILE A 101 24.67 4.49 -10.12
CA ILE A 101 24.16 5.47 -9.17
C ILE A 101 24.68 6.86 -9.55
N SER A 102 23.78 7.80 -9.87
CA SER A 102 24.16 9.18 -10.20
C SER A 102 24.48 9.97 -8.93
N GLU A 103 25.17 11.11 -9.06
CA GLU A 103 25.43 12.02 -7.92
C GLU A 103 24.12 12.52 -7.27
N GLY A 104 23.08 12.75 -8.08
CA GLY A 104 21.74 13.15 -7.62
C GLY A 104 20.97 12.06 -6.85
N GLU A 105 21.35 10.79 -6.99
CA GLU A 105 20.79 9.72 -6.16
C GLU A 105 21.43 9.69 -4.77
N TYR A 106 22.69 10.14 -4.63
CA TYR A 106 23.39 10.20 -3.34
C TYR A 106 22.90 11.35 -2.46
N ASP A 107 22.72 12.54 -3.02
CA ASP A 107 22.16 13.69 -2.30
C ASP A 107 20.63 13.63 -2.20
N GLY A 108 20.02 12.75 -3.00
CA GLY A 108 18.59 12.51 -3.00
C GLY A 108 17.76 13.54 -3.77
N SER A 109 18.39 14.42 -4.53
CA SER A 109 17.71 15.40 -5.39
C SER A 109 17.03 14.75 -6.60
N ASP A 110 17.52 13.60 -7.06
CA ASP A 110 16.99 12.89 -8.23
C ASP A 110 16.98 11.38 -7.99
N ILE A 111 15.81 10.82 -7.68
CA ILE A 111 15.66 9.37 -7.50
C ILE A 111 15.39 8.74 -8.86
N LYS A 112 16.37 7.99 -9.38
CA LYS A 112 16.17 7.18 -10.58
C LYS A 112 15.33 5.95 -10.24
N LEU A 113 14.10 5.93 -10.72
CA LEU A 113 13.22 4.78 -10.63
C LEU A 113 13.65 3.73 -11.65
N VAL A 114 13.67 2.47 -11.23
CA VAL A 114 14.04 1.33 -12.09
C VAL A 114 12.94 0.26 -12.09
N PRO A 115 12.79 -0.52 -13.17
CA PRO A 115 11.88 -1.66 -13.16
C PRO A 115 12.18 -2.61 -12.02
N ALA A 116 11.14 -3.08 -11.36
CA ALA A 116 11.27 -4.05 -10.28
C ALA A 116 11.66 -5.42 -10.84
N THR A 117 12.58 -6.08 -10.16
CA THR A 117 12.93 -7.48 -10.37
C THR A 117 12.77 -8.27 -9.08
N TYR A 118 12.71 -9.60 -9.17
CA TYR A 118 12.57 -10.47 -8.02
C TYR A 118 13.67 -10.21 -6.99
N SER A 119 14.93 -10.18 -7.44
CA SER A 119 16.08 -10.03 -6.54
C SER A 119 16.13 -8.66 -5.84
N MET A 120 15.49 -7.63 -6.39
CA MET A 120 15.39 -6.30 -5.77
C MET A 120 14.22 -6.20 -4.79
N VAL A 121 13.05 -6.74 -5.14
CA VAL A 121 11.84 -6.60 -4.32
C VAL A 121 12.00 -7.32 -2.97
N MET A 122 12.55 -8.53 -2.97
CA MET A 122 12.68 -9.33 -1.75
C MET A 122 13.49 -8.66 -0.61
N PRO A 123 14.70 -8.14 -0.84
CA PRO A 123 15.41 -7.38 0.19
C PRO A 123 14.72 -6.04 0.52
N ASN A 124 14.10 -5.37 -0.45
CA ASN A 124 13.40 -4.10 -0.22
C ASN A 124 12.18 -4.27 0.70
N VAL A 125 11.47 -5.40 0.61
CA VAL A 125 10.38 -5.76 1.54
C VAL A 125 10.89 -5.82 2.99
N ARG A 126 12.09 -6.38 3.22
CA ARG A 126 12.69 -6.47 4.57
C ARG A 126 13.10 -5.09 5.09
N ILE A 127 13.67 -4.23 4.23
CA ILE A 127 14.00 -2.83 4.55
C ILE A 127 12.72 -2.08 4.95
N PHE A 128 11.65 -2.25 4.17
CA PHE A 128 10.37 -1.62 4.48
C PHE A 128 9.78 -2.14 5.79
N ALA A 129 9.78 -3.44 6.05
CA ALA A 129 9.27 -3.99 7.32
C ALA A 129 10.00 -3.42 8.54
N ALA A 130 11.33 -3.24 8.45
CA ALA A 130 12.12 -2.58 9.49
C ALA A 130 11.74 -1.09 9.64
N ALA A 131 11.69 -0.35 8.53
CA ALA A 131 11.31 1.07 8.53
C ALA A 131 9.88 1.30 9.04
N LEU A 132 8.94 0.38 8.75
CA LEU A 132 7.57 0.40 9.25
C LEU A 132 7.52 0.19 10.76
N SER A 133 8.42 -0.63 11.31
CA SER A 133 8.55 -0.81 12.76
C SER A 133 9.02 0.47 13.45
N ASP A 134 9.99 1.17 12.87
CA ASP A 134 10.46 2.45 13.36
C ASP A 134 9.40 3.55 13.22
N PHE A 135 8.69 3.58 12.10
CA PHE A 135 7.51 4.43 11.90
C PHE A 135 6.50 4.24 13.03
N ALA A 136 6.11 2.99 13.30
CA ALA A 136 5.09 2.69 14.31
C ALA A 136 5.52 3.12 15.71
N LYS A 137 6.79 2.87 16.06
CA LYS A 137 7.38 3.25 17.35
C LYS A 137 7.45 4.77 17.53
N ALA A 138 7.73 5.49 16.45
CA ALA A 138 7.80 6.95 16.45
C ALA A 138 6.41 7.62 16.49
N ALA A 139 5.48 7.15 15.67
CA ALA A 139 4.16 7.75 15.53
C ALA A 139 3.25 7.43 16.72
N PHE A 140 3.31 6.20 17.25
CA PHE A 140 2.34 5.68 18.21
C PHE A 140 3.00 5.25 19.52
N PRO A 141 2.87 6.05 20.60
CA PRO A 141 3.41 5.69 21.93
C PRO A 141 2.88 4.36 22.47
N ASP A 142 1.65 3.98 22.12
CA ASP A 142 1.08 2.69 22.50
C ASP A 142 1.83 1.52 21.85
N PHE A 143 2.19 1.63 20.57
CA PHE A 143 2.97 0.61 19.89
C PHE A 143 4.32 0.39 20.57
N ALA A 144 4.98 1.46 21.02
CA ALA A 144 6.26 1.36 21.72
C ALA A 144 6.16 0.57 23.03
N GLN A 145 4.99 0.55 23.68
CA GLN A 145 4.73 -0.15 24.94
C GLN A 145 4.34 -1.62 24.77
N LEU A 146 3.89 -2.02 23.57
CA LEU A 146 3.53 -3.41 23.28
C LEU A 146 4.71 -4.36 23.53
N ASN A 147 4.38 -5.59 23.94
CA ASN A 147 5.36 -6.67 24.01
C ASN A 147 5.87 -7.05 22.59
N SER A 148 7.01 -7.73 22.51
CA SER A 148 7.65 -8.05 21.23
C SER A 148 6.81 -8.95 20.33
N ALA A 149 5.95 -9.82 20.88
CA ALA A 149 5.07 -10.66 20.09
C ALA A 149 3.98 -9.82 19.40
N ASN A 150 3.31 -8.95 20.16
CA ASN A 150 2.30 -8.02 19.64
C ASN A 150 2.89 -7.04 18.63
N LYS A 151 4.09 -6.49 18.87
CA LYS A 151 4.79 -5.65 17.89
C LYS A 151 4.97 -6.36 16.55
N ARG A 152 5.45 -7.61 16.57
CA ARG A 152 5.63 -8.40 15.34
C ARG A 152 4.30 -8.67 14.63
N MET A 153 3.25 -9.03 15.36
CA MET A 153 1.93 -9.27 14.77
C MET A 153 1.33 -7.99 14.17
N CYS A 154 1.46 -6.85 14.84
CA CYS A 154 1.06 -5.55 14.29
C CYS A 154 1.78 -5.25 12.98
N ILE A 155 3.10 -5.41 12.91
CA ILE A 155 3.85 -5.15 11.68
C ILE A 155 3.44 -6.12 10.57
N ALA A 156 3.34 -7.42 10.86
CA ALA A 156 2.94 -8.42 9.87
C ALA A 156 1.55 -8.14 9.28
N ASN A 157 0.55 -7.87 10.13
CA ASN A 157 -0.84 -7.65 9.73
C ASN A 157 -1.12 -6.22 9.20
N SER A 158 -0.17 -5.29 9.30
CA SER A 158 -0.32 -3.95 8.72
C SER A 158 0.51 -3.73 7.46
N PHE A 159 1.51 -4.58 7.22
CA PHE A 159 2.51 -4.38 6.18
C PHE A 159 1.88 -4.16 4.79
N HIS A 160 1.01 -5.07 4.35
CA HIS A 160 0.42 -4.99 3.02
C HIS A 160 -0.53 -3.79 2.86
N HIS A 161 -1.30 -3.45 3.91
CA HIS A 161 -2.18 -2.28 3.90
C HIS A 161 -1.39 -0.97 3.79
N VAL A 162 -0.34 -0.81 4.58
CA VAL A 162 0.52 0.38 4.54
C VAL A 162 1.29 0.45 3.22
N SER A 163 1.83 -0.68 2.75
CA SER A 163 2.55 -0.76 1.48
C SER A 163 1.69 -0.38 0.28
N MET A 164 0.45 -0.87 0.24
CA MET A 164 -0.47 -0.60 -0.85
C MET A 164 -0.87 0.87 -0.90
N LEU A 165 -1.20 1.46 0.24
CA LEU A 165 -1.61 2.86 0.30
C LEU A 165 -0.43 3.80 -0.01
N ASP A 166 0.76 3.53 0.54
CA ASP A 166 2.00 4.25 0.21
C ASP A 166 2.32 4.19 -1.29
N SER A 167 2.29 2.99 -1.88
CA SER A 167 2.52 2.80 -3.31
C SER A 167 1.50 3.57 -4.15
N THR A 168 0.23 3.52 -3.78
CA THR A 168 -0.86 4.19 -4.51
C THR A 168 -0.69 5.72 -4.47
N TYR A 169 -0.40 6.28 -3.30
CA TYR A 169 -0.17 7.72 -3.12
C TYR A 169 1.03 8.21 -3.94
N ARG A 170 2.17 7.51 -3.83
CA ARG A 170 3.39 7.88 -4.56
C ARG A 170 3.21 7.74 -6.07
N SER A 171 2.50 6.70 -6.51
CA SER A 171 2.19 6.51 -7.93
C SER A 171 1.25 7.60 -8.45
N ALA A 172 0.30 8.08 -7.64
CA ALA A 172 -0.62 9.14 -8.05
C ALA A 172 0.08 10.47 -8.24
N TYR A 173 1.14 10.70 -7.46
CA TYR A 173 1.98 11.88 -7.60
C TYR A 173 2.98 11.76 -8.76
N GLN A 174 3.73 10.66 -8.83
CA GLN A 174 4.80 10.50 -9.82
C GLN A 174 4.26 10.21 -11.23
N PHE A 175 3.13 9.53 -11.31
CA PHE A 175 2.50 9.05 -12.54
C PHE A 175 1.00 9.43 -12.53
N PRO A 176 0.67 10.73 -12.61
CA PRO A 176 -0.71 11.19 -12.47
C PRO A 176 -1.62 10.72 -13.60
N ASP A 177 -1.07 10.61 -14.82
CA ASP A 177 -1.79 10.21 -16.04
C ASP A 177 -1.60 8.73 -16.40
N ASP A 178 -0.75 8.01 -15.65
CA ASP A 178 -0.49 6.59 -15.84
C ASP A 178 -0.95 5.80 -14.61
N LEU A 179 -2.11 5.16 -14.76
CA LEU A 179 -2.73 4.32 -13.74
C LEU A 179 -2.20 2.89 -13.77
N ASP A 180 -1.36 2.52 -14.73
CA ASP A 180 -0.79 1.18 -14.91
C ASP A 180 0.60 1.04 -14.27
N THR A 181 1.23 2.15 -13.87
CA THR A 181 2.51 2.14 -13.15
C THR A 181 2.33 2.28 -11.64
N TYR A 182 3.00 1.39 -10.90
CA TYR A 182 2.98 1.28 -9.45
C TYR A 182 4.38 1.31 -8.87
N PHE A 183 4.52 1.72 -7.62
CA PHE A 183 5.73 1.47 -6.86
C PHE A 183 5.70 0.05 -6.26
N ALA A 184 6.61 -0.83 -6.69
CA ALA A 184 6.84 -2.11 -6.03
C ALA A 184 7.71 -1.96 -4.77
N SER A 185 8.53 -0.91 -4.73
CA SER A 185 9.29 -0.50 -3.54
C SER A 185 9.49 1.02 -3.54
N TYR A 186 10.34 1.55 -2.67
CA TYR A 186 10.67 2.98 -2.68
C TYR A 186 11.43 3.38 -3.96
N THR A 187 12.28 2.51 -4.48
CA THR A 187 13.14 2.83 -5.64
C THR A 187 12.78 2.09 -6.92
N THR A 188 11.80 1.17 -6.87
CA THR A 188 11.40 0.37 -8.02
C THR A 188 9.94 0.57 -8.41
N ILE A 189 9.69 0.50 -9.72
CA ILE A 189 8.36 0.59 -10.33
C ILE A 189 7.97 -0.71 -11.02
N PHE A 190 6.66 -0.89 -11.21
CA PHE A 190 6.08 -2.07 -11.83
C PHE A 190 4.93 -1.67 -12.74
N ASN A 191 4.92 -2.19 -13.97
CA ASN A 191 3.85 -2.01 -14.95
C ASN A 191 3.84 -3.22 -15.92
N PHE A 192 2.90 -3.25 -16.87
CA PHE A 192 2.78 -4.37 -17.82
C PHE A 192 3.98 -4.51 -18.76
N ASP A 193 4.67 -3.42 -19.09
CA ASP A 193 5.83 -3.45 -19.99
C ASP A 193 7.02 -4.18 -19.36
N TYR A 194 7.16 -4.09 -18.04
CA TYR A 194 8.26 -4.71 -17.30
C TYR A 194 7.90 -6.06 -16.67
N LEU A 195 6.63 -6.47 -16.75
CA LEU A 195 6.14 -7.68 -16.12
C LEU A 195 6.97 -8.91 -16.52
N GLN A 196 7.26 -9.07 -17.81
CA GLN A 196 8.01 -10.21 -18.33
C GLN A 196 9.41 -10.34 -17.71
N SER A 197 10.07 -9.20 -17.42
CA SER A 197 11.42 -9.17 -16.86
C SER A 197 11.48 -9.37 -15.35
N PHE A 198 10.33 -9.37 -14.66
CA PHE A 198 10.29 -9.47 -13.19
C PHE A 198 10.96 -10.74 -12.66
N LEU A 199 10.75 -11.86 -13.36
CA LEU A 199 11.22 -13.18 -12.94
C LEU A 199 12.56 -13.58 -13.57
N ASP A 200 13.19 -12.71 -14.37
CA ASP A 200 14.45 -13.02 -15.06
C ASP A 200 15.59 -13.36 -14.09
N ASP A 201 15.57 -12.75 -12.89
CA ASP A 201 16.55 -12.98 -11.84
C ASP A 201 15.98 -13.79 -10.65
N CYS A 202 14.83 -14.45 -10.83
CA CYS A 202 14.28 -15.36 -9.84
C CYS A 202 15.15 -16.64 -9.76
N PRO A 203 15.72 -16.98 -8.59
CA PRO A 203 16.61 -18.13 -8.47
C PRO A 203 15.87 -19.48 -8.43
N PHE A 204 14.52 -19.46 -8.42
CA PHE A 204 13.69 -20.63 -8.26
C PHE A 204 13.17 -21.15 -9.60
N GLU A 205 13.02 -22.46 -9.71
CA GLU A 205 12.32 -23.07 -10.85
C GLU A 205 10.81 -22.79 -10.71
N THR A 206 10.36 -21.71 -11.37
CA THR A 206 8.97 -21.25 -11.39
C THR A 206 8.29 -21.60 -12.70
N ASN A 207 6.97 -21.82 -12.66
CA ASN A 207 6.18 -21.77 -13.90
C ASN A 207 5.97 -20.30 -14.31
N ALA A 208 6.96 -19.73 -15.00
CA ALA A 208 7.00 -18.29 -15.28
C ALA A 208 5.77 -17.80 -16.05
N GLU A 209 5.23 -18.57 -16.98
CA GLU A 209 4.04 -18.19 -17.75
C GLU A 209 2.81 -18.04 -16.85
N GLU A 210 2.46 -19.08 -16.08
CA GLU A 210 1.33 -19.03 -15.13
C GLU A 210 1.54 -17.97 -14.04
N ALA A 211 2.79 -17.77 -13.60
CA ALA A 211 3.16 -16.76 -12.62
C ALA A 211 2.90 -15.34 -13.13
N LEU A 212 3.35 -15.04 -14.35
CA LEU A 212 3.19 -13.73 -14.98
C LEU A 212 1.72 -13.46 -15.31
N GLU A 213 0.96 -14.47 -15.72
CA GLU A 213 -0.48 -14.33 -15.92
C GLU A 213 -1.20 -13.99 -14.60
N ALA A 214 -0.88 -14.70 -13.52
CA ALA A 214 -1.46 -14.42 -12.20
C ALA A 214 -1.06 -13.03 -11.65
N LEU A 215 0.18 -12.59 -11.90
CA LEU A 215 0.62 -11.22 -11.60
C LEU A 215 -0.14 -10.18 -12.43
N ALA A 216 -0.35 -10.43 -13.74
CA ALA A 216 -1.11 -9.53 -14.61
C ALA A 216 -2.56 -9.35 -14.15
N VAL A 217 -3.20 -10.42 -13.65
CA VAL A 217 -4.54 -10.35 -13.05
C VAL A 217 -4.54 -9.50 -11.80
N SER A 218 -3.56 -9.71 -10.91
CA SER A 218 -3.41 -8.92 -9.67
C SER A 218 -3.20 -7.43 -9.97
N MET A 219 -2.37 -7.10 -10.98
CA MET A 219 -2.14 -5.72 -11.42
C MET A 219 -3.40 -5.05 -11.96
N ARG A 220 -4.18 -5.72 -12.81
CA ARG A 220 -5.46 -5.20 -13.30
C ARG A 220 -6.42 -4.91 -12.14
N ARG A 221 -6.45 -5.78 -11.14
CA ARG A 221 -7.27 -5.59 -9.93
C ARG A 221 -6.78 -4.43 -9.06
N MET A 222 -5.47 -4.28 -8.87
CA MET A 222 -4.89 -3.12 -8.16
C MET A 222 -5.23 -1.80 -8.86
N LYS A 223 -5.29 -1.78 -10.20
CA LYS A 223 -5.70 -0.60 -10.96
C LYS A 223 -7.11 -0.16 -10.60
N THR A 224 -8.06 -1.06 -10.77
CA THR A 224 -9.48 -0.74 -10.67
C THR A 224 -9.90 -0.47 -9.23
N MET A 225 -9.38 -1.25 -8.27
CA MET A 225 -9.77 -1.11 -6.87
C MET A 225 -9.07 0.05 -6.15
N ASN A 226 -7.81 0.34 -6.52
CA ASN A 226 -6.99 1.32 -5.80
C ASN A 226 -6.67 2.55 -6.65
N ARG A 227 -5.98 2.41 -7.79
CA ARG A 227 -5.46 3.56 -8.54
C ARG A 227 -6.58 4.45 -9.06
N GLU A 228 -7.58 3.87 -9.70
CA GLU A 228 -8.73 4.61 -10.24
C GLU A 228 -9.53 5.30 -9.13
N VAL A 229 -9.75 4.59 -8.02
CA VAL A 229 -10.48 5.13 -6.87
C VAL A 229 -9.70 6.26 -6.20
N PHE A 230 -8.40 6.09 -5.98
CA PHE A 230 -7.52 7.12 -5.42
C PHE A 230 -7.45 8.34 -6.33
N HIS A 231 -7.32 8.13 -7.64
CA HIS A 231 -7.32 9.22 -8.64
C HIS A 231 -8.64 9.99 -8.67
N ARG A 232 -9.77 9.33 -8.41
CA ARG A 232 -11.08 9.99 -8.30
C ARG A 232 -11.25 10.73 -6.96
N VAL A 233 -10.88 10.10 -5.84
CA VAL A 233 -11.05 10.68 -4.50
C VAL A 233 -10.06 11.84 -4.27
N LYS A 234 -8.86 11.77 -4.83
CA LYS A 234 -7.76 12.75 -4.66
C LYS A 234 -7.57 13.18 -3.20
N PRO A 235 -7.21 12.26 -2.29
CA PRO A 235 -6.86 12.65 -0.92
C PRO A 235 -5.74 13.69 -0.90
N ASP A 236 -5.85 14.72 -0.06
CA ASP A 236 -4.71 15.59 0.22
C ASP A 236 -3.67 14.89 1.12
N ASP A 237 -2.58 15.59 1.45
CA ASP A 237 -1.51 15.03 2.28
C ASP A 237 -1.98 14.64 3.68
N VAL A 238 -2.80 15.48 4.31
CA VAL A 238 -3.32 15.22 5.66
C VAL A 238 -4.31 14.05 5.66
N GLU A 239 -5.21 14.00 4.67
CA GLU A 239 -6.14 12.90 4.46
C GLU A 239 -5.38 11.58 4.17
N PHE A 240 -4.35 11.62 3.34
CA PHE A 240 -3.47 10.47 3.10
C PHE A 240 -2.79 10.00 4.39
N LEU A 241 -2.24 10.89 5.21
CA LEU A 241 -1.59 10.52 6.47
C LEU A 241 -2.57 9.90 7.47
N ALA A 242 -3.80 10.39 7.52
CA ALA A 242 -4.85 9.77 8.32
C ALA A 242 -5.17 8.36 7.81
N LEU A 243 -5.34 8.19 6.49
CA LEU A 243 -5.54 6.88 5.86
C LEU A 243 -4.36 5.94 6.15
N LEU A 244 -3.12 6.42 6.11
CA LEU A 244 -1.92 5.65 6.44
C LEU A 244 -1.93 5.15 7.89
N GLY A 245 -2.28 6.02 8.84
CA GLY A 245 -2.45 5.64 10.24
C GLY A 245 -3.58 4.64 10.47
N LEU A 246 -4.70 4.78 9.75
CA LEU A 246 -5.83 3.84 9.80
C LEU A 246 -5.52 2.50 9.14
N SER A 247 -4.73 2.48 8.07
CA SER A 247 -4.21 1.26 7.43
C SER A 247 -3.23 0.52 8.34
N PHE A 248 -2.46 1.24 9.15
CA PHE A 248 -1.62 0.63 10.18
C PHE A 248 -2.45 -0.01 11.30
N TRP A 249 -3.40 0.75 11.85
CA TRP A 249 -4.36 0.29 12.86
C TRP A 249 -5.62 -0.29 12.21
N ASN A 250 -5.45 -1.37 11.46
CA ASN A 250 -6.53 -2.04 10.72
C ASN A 250 -7.22 -3.16 11.52
N ASN A 251 -8.26 -3.76 10.94
CA ASN A 251 -9.07 -4.80 11.58
C ASN A 251 -8.28 -6.09 11.85
N GLU A 252 -7.35 -6.48 10.97
CA GLU A 252 -6.52 -7.67 11.18
C GLU A 252 -5.64 -7.55 12.41
N VAL A 253 -5.14 -6.34 12.70
CA VAL A 253 -4.40 -6.04 13.94
C VAL A 253 -5.33 -6.15 15.16
N ALA A 254 -6.55 -5.60 15.07
CA ALA A 254 -7.52 -5.67 16.17
C ALA A 254 -7.97 -7.10 16.49
N MET A 255 -8.00 -7.99 15.50
CA MET A 255 -8.44 -9.38 15.66
C MET A 255 -7.41 -10.31 16.31
N VAL A 256 -6.17 -9.87 16.51
CA VAL A 256 -5.10 -10.72 17.06
C VAL A 256 -5.37 -11.09 18.52
N ASN A 257 -5.69 -10.11 19.37
CA ASN A 257 -6.02 -10.29 20.78
C ASN A 257 -6.69 -9.03 21.36
N GLU A 258 -7.23 -9.16 22.58
CA GLU A 258 -7.95 -8.08 23.27
C GLU A 258 -7.09 -6.82 23.51
N GLU A 259 -5.81 -7.00 23.88
CA GLU A 259 -4.89 -5.87 24.08
C GLU A 259 -4.73 -5.05 22.78
N LEU A 260 -4.50 -5.72 21.65
CA LEU A 260 -4.37 -5.09 20.35
C LEU A 260 -5.67 -4.49 19.84
N SER A 261 -6.81 -5.13 20.11
CA SER A 261 -8.13 -4.55 19.82
C SER A 261 -8.32 -3.20 20.51
N ILE A 262 -8.06 -3.12 21.82
CA ILE A 262 -8.19 -1.89 22.61
C ILE A 262 -7.24 -0.78 22.10
N VAL A 263 -6.00 -1.13 21.81
CA VAL A 263 -4.99 -0.18 21.30
C VAL A 263 -5.38 0.33 19.92
N THR A 264 -5.84 -0.57 19.04
CA THR A 264 -6.25 -0.25 17.67
C THR A 264 -7.42 0.73 17.67
N GLU A 265 -8.50 0.42 18.39
CA GLU A 265 -9.69 1.29 18.47
C GLU A 265 -9.35 2.68 19.02
N ARG A 266 -8.53 2.73 20.06
CA ARG A 266 -8.09 4.01 20.65
C ARG A 266 -7.28 4.86 19.67
N ASN A 267 -6.34 4.27 18.93
CA ASN A 267 -5.54 5.02 17.96
C ASN A 267 -6.37 5.46 16.75
N ARG A 268 -7.28 4.61 16.25
CA ARG A 268 -8.25 4.98 15.20
C ARG A 268 -9.13 6.15 15.63
N ALA A 269 -9.68 6.11 16.85
CA ALA A 269 -10.48 7.20 17.39
C ALA A 269 -9.70 8.51 17.49
N ASN A 270 -8.43 8.46 17.91
CA ASN A 270 -7.57 9.65 17.98
C ASN A 270 -7.29 10.25 16.59
N ILE A 271 -7.01 9.42 15.58
CA ILE A 271 -6.80 9.87 14.19
C ILE A 271 -8.07 10.57 13.67
N LEU A 272 -9.25 9.97 13.87
CA LEU A 272 -10.52 10.54 13.42
C LEU A 272 -10.87 11.84 14.15
N LYS A 273 -10.54 11.93 15.44
CA LYS A 273 -10.70 13.16 16.22
C LYS A 273 -9.83 14.29 15.67
N GLU A 274 -8.58 14.03 15.33
CA GLU A 274 -7.72 15.06 14.75
C GLU A 274 -8.15 15.44 13.33
N MET A 275 -8.61 14.49 12.53
CA MET A 275 -9.22 14.77 11.23
C MET A 275 -10.44 15.70 11.34
N HIS A 276 -11.27 15.53 12.37
CA HIS A 276 -12.36 16.48 12.64
C HIS A 276 -11.82 17.90 12.88
N SER A 277 -10.80 18.05 13.73
CA SER A 277 -10.16 19.35 13.98
C SER A 277 -9.53 19.95 12.72
N VAL A 278 -8.97 19.14 11.81
CA VAL A 278 -8.48 19.60 10.50
C VAL A 278 -9.62 20.21 9.69
N TYR A 279 -10.74 19.51 9.53
CA TYR A 279 -11.86 20.02 8.74
C TYR A 279 -12.51 21.24 9.36
N GLU A 280 -12.66 21.27 10.69
CA GLU A 280 -13.17 22.43 11.42
C GLU A 280 -12.28 23.66 11.18
N SER A 281 -10.95 23.51 11.28
CA SER A 281 -9.99 24.59 11.03
C SER A 281 -10.02 25.11 9.58
N ARG A 282 -10.42 24.26 8.64
CA ARG A 282 -10.62 24.59 7.21
C ARG A 282 -12.00 25.19 6.92
N GLY A 283 -12.82 25.40 7.94
CA GLY A 283 -14.19 25.95 7.79
C GLY A 283 -15.17 24.98 7.13
N LYS A 284 -14.84 23.68 7.02
CA LYS A 284 -15.74 22.65 6.50
C LYS A 284 -16.59 22.11 7.65
N THR A 285 -17.86 22.52 7.72
CA THR A 285 -18.80 22.11 8.76
C THR A 285 -19.51 20.79 8.45
N ASP A 286 -19.70 20.46 7.17
CA ASP A 286 -20.20 19.16 6.71
C ASP A 286 -19.11 18.44 5.90
N TYR A 287 -18.27 17.68 6.61
CA TYR A 287 -17.20 16.87 6.04
C TYR A 287 -17.54 15.36 6.08
N ALA A 288 -18.79 15.00 6.41
CA ALA A 288 -19.22 13.61 6.53
C ALA A 288 -19.13 12.88 5.18
N THR A 289 -19.59 13.52 4.10
CA THR A 289 -19.46 12.98 2.73
C THR A 289 -18.00 12.71 2.37
N ARG A 290 -17.10 13.66 2.68
CA ARG A 290 -15.67 13.52 2.40
C ARG A 290 -15.05 12.36 3.19
N LEU A 291 -15.37 12.22 4.47
CA LEU A 291 -14.94 11.06 5.25
C LEU A 291 -15.50 9.75 4.69
N GLY A 292 -16.74 9.75 4.22
CA GLY A 292 -17.33 8.59 3.53
C GLY A 292 -16.53 8.17 2.31
N GLU A 293 -16.14 9.11 1.44
CA GLU A 293 -15.28 8.83 0.28
C GLU A 293 -13.92 8.25 0.69
N LEU A 294 -13.28 8.83 1.70
CA LEU A 294 -12.00 8.35 2.23
C LEU A 294 -12.12 6.94 2.82
N PHE A 295 -13.22 6.63 3.51
CA PHE A 295 -13.46 5.28 4.02
C PHE A 295 -13.77 4.28 2.91
N CYS A 296 -14.48 4.65 1.86
CA CYS A 296 -14.66 3.78 0.69
C CYS A 296 -13.32 3.47 0.03
N LEU A 297 -12.41 4.45 -0.08
CA LEU A 297 -11.05 4.22 -0.57
C LEU A 297 -10.28 3.26 0.36
N LEU A 298 -10.38 3.45 1.68
CA LEU A 298 -9.72 2.58 2.65
C LEU A 298 -10.24 1.14 2.59
N ASP A 299 -11.56 0.96 2.49
CA ASP A 299 -12.22 -0.35 2.40
C ASP A 299 -11.82 -1.09 1.12
N ASN A 300 -11.80 -0.40 -0.02
CA ASN A 300 -11.31 -0.96 -1.28
C ASN A 300 -9.84 -1.41 -1.18
N ALA A 301 -8.99 -0.60 -0.54
CA ALA A 301 -7.60 -0.97 -0.31
C ALA A 301 -7.46 -2.19 0.60
N GLN A 302 -8.29 -2.30 1.64
CA GLN A 302 -8.30 -3.47 2.52
C GLN A 302 -8.73 -4.74 1.77
N GLU A 303 -9.79 -4.66 0.97
CA GLU A 303 -10.24 -5.81 0.19
C GLU A 303 -9.22 -6.22 -0.87
N ASN A 304 -8.54 -5.25 -1.50
CA ASN A 304 -7.46 -5.56 -2.42
C ASN A 304 -6.29 -6.26 -1.72
N VAL A 305 -5.94 -5.88 -0.47
CA VAL A 305 -4.93 -6.58 0.33
C VAL A 305 -5.37 -8.02 0.58
N ASN A 306 -6.62 -8.26 0.98
CA ASN A 306 -7.15 -9.61 1.23
C ASN A 306 -6.97 -10.50 -0.01
N LEU A 307 -7.34 -9.98 -1.18
CA LEU A 307 -7.21 -10.70 -2.45
C LEU A 307 -5.74 -10.89 -2.86
N THR A 308 -4.88 -9.92 -2.58
CA THR A 308 -3.44 -10.04 -2.85
C THR A 308 -2.78 -11.08 -1.94
N THR A 309 -3.20 -11.18 -0.68
CA THR A 309 -2.76 -12.24 0.24
C THR A 309 -3.15 -13.62 -0.30
N GLN A 310 -4.34 -13.76 -0.90
CA GLN A 310 -4.73 -15.00 -1.58
C GLN A 310 -3.86 -15.28 -2.81
N ASP A 311 -3.53 -14.25 -3.61
CA ASP A 311 -2.62 -14.40 -4.74
C ASP A 311 -1.23 -14.86 -4.28
N ILE A 312 -0.73 -14.38 -3.13
CA ILE A 312 0.54 -14.83 -2.56
C ILE A 312 0.54 -16.34 -2.31
N GLU A 313 -0.57 -16.93 -1.86
CA GLU A 313 -0.67 -18.39 -1.72
C GLU A 313 -0.63 -19.10 -3.09
N VAL A 314 -1.23 -18.50 -4.13
CA VAL A 314 -1.11 -19.01 -5.51
C VAL A 314 0.34 -18.92 -5.97
N TYR A 315 1.03 -17.81 -5.71
CA TYR A 315 2.43 -17.62 -6.06
C TYR A 315 3.35 -18.62 -5.34
N ARG A 316 3.06 -18.97 -4.09
CA ARG A 316 3.72 -20.08 -3.37
C ARG A 316 3.49 -21.42 -4.04
N LEU A 317 2.26 -21.70 -4.51
CA LEU A 317 1.98 -22.91 -5.26
C LEU A 317 2.79 -22.99 -6.58
N LEU A 318 3.07 -21.84 -7.19
CA LEU A 318 3.88 -21.67 -8.40
C LEU A 318 5.40 -21.59 -8.15
N ASN A 319 5.85 -21.77 -6.90
CA ASN A 319 7.25 -21.68 -6.46
C ASN A 319 7.91 -20.30 -6.61
N ILE A 320 7.15 -19.22 -6.80
CA ILE A 320 7.70 -17.85 -6.90
C ILE A 320 8.22 -17.41 -5.53
N PHE A 321 7.46 -17.68 -4.48
CA PHE A 321 7.84 -17.41 -3.10
C PHE A 321 7.94 -18.76 -2.36
N ASN A 322 9.16 -19.12 -1.92
CA ASN A 322 9.42 -20.35 -1.15
C ASN A 322 9.86 -20.07 0.29
N GLU A 323 9.91 -18.79 0.68
CA GLU A 323 10.23 -18.32 2.03
C GLU A 323 8.98 -18.13 2.89
#